data_AF-A0A2S8BA86-F1
#
_entry.id   AF-A0A2S8BA86-F1
#
_cell.length_a   1.000
_cell.length_b   1.000
_cell.length_c   1.000
_cell.angle_alpha   90.00
_cell.angle_beta   90.00
_cell.angle_gamma   90.00
#
_symmetry.space_group_name_H-M   'P 1'
#
loop_
_entity.id
_entity.type
_entity.pdbx_description
1 polymer ?
#
loop_
_entity_poly.entity_id
_entity_poly.type
_entity_poly.pdbx_seq_one_letter_code
_entity_poly.pdbx_strand_id
1 'polypeptide(L)'
;MALVMAGCTAVPTPQTPPPAPAPRPAPTPAPLPTASQSWEDRALNPGAWRYDADSRSATFVQAGSPSPLLTLRCAGGALHLTAPLDGPVALRTSAGTDQIRFDGGAATVPSRDLRLDRIAFSRGRFALESGSGALTLPVQSEIGRVIEDCRG
;
A
#
# COMPACT_ATOMS: atom_id res chain seq x y z
N MET A 1 60.43 -52.91 75.81
CA MET A 1 59.90 -53.41 74.52
C MET A 1 58.39 -53.54 74.72
N ALA A 2 57.52 -52.71 74.14
CA ALA A 2 57.43 -52.32 72.74
C ALA A 2 56.86 -50.88 72.53
N LEU A 3 57.11 -50.39 71.32
CA LEU A 3 56.92 -49.05 70.75
C LEU A 3 55.45 -48.69 70.42
N VAL A 4 55.21 -47.37 70.37
CA VAL A 4 54.01 -46.64 69.90
C VAL A 4 53.94 -46.59 68.36
N MET A 5 52.75 -46.72 67.76
CA MET A 5 52.36 -46.20 66.43
C MET A 5 50.82 -45.97 66.46
N ALA A 6 50.27 -44.75 66.51
CA ALA A 6 50.14 -43.72 65.47
C ALA A 6 49.27 -44.13 64.26
N GLY A 7 48.18 -43.38 64.02
CA GLY A 7 47.38 -43.50 62.79
C GLY A 7 46.02 -42.78 62.81
N CYS A 8 46.00 -41.45 62.91
CA CYS A 8 44.80 -40.65 62.61
C CYS A 8 44.59 -40.62 61.09
N THR A 9 43.49 -41.20 60.60
CA THR A 9 43.08 -41.02 59.19
C THR A 9 41.97 -39.97 59.13
N ALA A 10 42.28 -38.79 58.58
CA ALA A 10 41.30 -37.77 58.27
C ALA A 10 40.40 -38.25 57.12
N VAL A 11 39.09 -38.24 57.34
CA VAL A 11 38.06 -38.55 56.33
C VAL A 11 37.97 -37.38 55.35
N PRO A 12 38.08 -37.58 54.02
CA PRO A 12 37.86 -36.52 53.05
C PRO A 12 36.38 -36.10 53.04
N THR A 13 36.11 -34.82 53.27
CA THR A 13 34.77 -34.26 53.15
C THR A 13 34.36 -34.13 51.68
N PRO A 14 33.18 -34.64 51.28
CA PRO A 14 32.64 -34.45 49.94
C PRO A 14 32.41 -32.96 49.65
N GLN A 15 32.94 -32.48 48.53
CA GLN A 15 32.75 -31.11 48.06
C GLN A 15 31.43 -31.04 47.28
N THR A 16 30.52 -30.17 47.71
CA THR A 16 29.22 -29.99 47.07
C THR A 16 29.41 -29.39 45.67
N PRO A 17 28.82 -29.98 44.61
CA PRO A 17 28.90 -29.42 43.26
C PRO A 17 28.32 -27.99 43.22
N PRO A 18 28.91 -27.07 42.44
CA PRO A 18 28.40 -25.71 42.31
C PRO A 18 26.97 -25.70 41.70
N PRO A 19 26.12 -24.74 42.10
CA PRO A 19 24.75 -24.64 41.59
C PRO A 19 24.73 -24.41 40.08
N ALA A 20 23.80 -25.09 39.39
CA ALA A 20 23.63 -24.92 37.95
C ALA A 20 23.15 -23.48 37.61
N PRO A 21 23.61 -22.89 36.49
CA PRO A 21 23.17 -21.56 36.06
C PRO A 21 21.65 -21.51 35.80
N ALA A 22 21.00 -20.45 36.25
CA ALA A 22 19.58 -20.24 36.00
C ALA A 22 19.28 -20.08 34.49
N PRO A 23 18.14 -20.60 33.99
CA PRO A 23 17.74 -20.42 32.59
C PRO A 23 17.56 -18.94 32.25
N ARG A 24 18.15 -18.50 31.14
CA ARG A 24 17.97 -17.14 30.63
C ARG A 24 16.52 -16.97 30.11
N PRO A 25 15.83 -15.86 30.41
CA PRO A 25 14.52 -15.58 29.84
C PRO A 25 14.58 -15.57 28.31
N ALA A 26 13.61 -16.23 27.66
CA ALA A 26 13.48 -16.20 26.22
C ALA A 26 13.11 -14.77 25.75
N PRO A 27 13.65 -14.29 24.62
CA PRO A 27 13.30 -12.98 24.08
C PRO A 27 11.82 -12.95 23.67
N THR A 28 11.11 -11.89 24.07
CA THR A 28 9.72 -11.65 23.67
C THR A 28 9.65 -11.47 22.15
N PRO A 29 8.72 -12.15 21.45
CA PRO A 29 8.53 -11.97 20.01
C PRO A 29 8.18 -10.51 19.68
N ALA A 30 8.75 -9.98 18.60
CA ALA A 30 8.40 -8.65 18.10
C ALA A 30 6.90 -8.59 17.76
N PRO A 31 6.22 -7.46 18.03
CA PRO A 31 4.83 -7.27 17.62
C PRO A 31 4.69 -7.45 16.11
N LEU A 32 3.65 -8.17 15.68
CA LEU A 32 3.33 -8.31 14.25
C LEU A 32 3.03 -6.91 13.66
N PRO A 33 3.51 -6.60 12.45
CA PRO A 33 3.17 -5.35 11.79
C PRO A 33 1.65 -5.25 11.61
N THR A 34 1.08 -4.11 12.00
CA THR A 34 -0.34 -3.82 11.82
C THR A 34 -0.70 -3.93 10.34
N ALA A 35 -1.72 -4.72 10.00
CA ALA A 35 -2.18 -4.84 8.63
C ALA A 35 -2.50 -3.44 8.07
N SER A 36 -1.91 -3.09 6.92
CA SER A 36 -2.31 -1.89 6.18
C SER A 36 -3.81 -1.95 5.90
N GLN A 37 -4.51 -0.84 6.10
CA GLN A 37 -5.95 -0.77 5.80
C GLN A 37 -6.21 -1.20 4.34
N SER A 38 -7.30 -1.94 4.15
CA SER A 38 -7.80 -2.31 2.83
C SER A 38 -8.08 -1.03 2.01
N TRP A 39 -7.99 -1.10 0.69
CA TRP A 39 -8.20 0.09 -0.15
C TRP A 39 -9.65 0.56 -0.10
N GLU A 40 -10.56 -0.37 0.15
CA GLU A 40 -11.99 -0.18 0.31
C GLU A 40 -12.29 0.71 1.51
N ASP A 41 -11.54 0.53 2.61
CA ASP A 41 -11.76 1.23 3.88
C ASP A 41 -11.00 2.57 3.97
N ARG A 42 -10.04 2.83 3.08
CA ARG A 42 -9.28 4.08 3.05
C ARG A 42 -10.19 5.30 2.90
N ALA A 43 -9.87 6.39 3.59
CA ALA A 43 -10.53 7.67 3.33
C ALA A 43 -10.27 8.12 1.89
N LEU A 44 -11.26 8.76 1.27
CA LEU A 44 -11.09 9.38 -0.03
C LEU A 44 -10.11 10.56 0.08
N ASN A 45 -9.31 10.78 -0.97
CA ASN A 45 -8.58 12.04 -1.08
C ASN A 45 -9.58 13.21 -1.06
N PRO A 46 -9.32 14.27 -0.27
CA PRO A 46 -10.22 15.41 -0.20
C PRO A 46 -10.15 16.20 -1.51
N GLY A 47 -11.29 16.40 -2.17
CA GLY A 47 -11.34 17.10 -3.45
C GLY A 47 -12.64 16.85 -4.20
N ALA A 48 -12.68 17.32 -5.44
CA ALA A 48 -13.84 17.17 -6.31
C ALA A 48 -13.42 17.01 -7.77
N TRP A 49 -14.23 16.28 -8.52
CA TRP A 49 -14.12 16.23 -9.97
C TRP A 49 -14.64 17.51 -10.60
N ARG A 50 -13.99 17.94 -11.67
CA ARG A 50 -14.46 18.99 -12.57
C ARG A 50 -14.31 18.51 -14.00
N TYR A 51 -15.37 18.65 -14.79
CA TYR A 51 -15.33 18.39 -16.21
C TYR A 51 -15.23 19.69 -16.99
N ASP A 52 -14.38 19.69 -18.02
CA ASP A 52 -14.15 20.78 -18.95
C ASP A 52 -14.39 20.27 -20.38
N ALA A 53 -15.39 20.86 -21.04
CA ALA A 53 -15.85 20.43 -22.36
C ALA A 53 -14.89 20.82 -23.48
N ASP A 54 -14.28 22.01 -23.39
CA ASP A 54 -13.39 22.55 -24.43
C ASP A 54 -12.13 21.70 -24.57
N SER A 55 -11.59 21.28 -23.44
CA SER A 55 -10.42 20.40 -23.36
C SER A 55 -10.76 18.92 -23.35
N ARG A 56 -12.06 18.57 -23.24
CA ARG A 56 -12.58 17.21 -23.01
C ARG A 56 -11.79 16.51 -21.90
N SER A 57 -11.80 17.13 -20.72
CA SER A 57 -11.05 16.63 -19.57
C SER A 57 -11.92 16.53 -18.32
N ALA A 58 -11.67 15.50 -17.51
CA ALA A 58 -12.16 15.38 -16.15
C ALA A 58 -10.96 15.44 -15.21
N THR A 59 -10.98 16.38 -14.26
CA THR A 59 -9.86 16.67 -13.38
C THR A 59 -10.31 16.59 -11.93
N PHE A 60 -9.64 15.77 -11.12
CA PHE A 60 -9.83 15.76 -9.68
C PHE A 60 -8.91 16.77 -9.02
N VAL A 61 -9.49 17.84 -8.47
CA VAL A 61 -8.76 18.93 -7.81
C VAL A 61 -8.80 18.72 -6.31
N GLN A 62 -7.63 18.74 -5.67
CA GLN A 62 -7.53 18.57 -4.23
C GLN A 62 -8.14 19.77 -3.48
N ALA A 63 -8.85 19.51 -2.39
CA ALA A 63 -9.35 20.59 -1.54
C ALA A 63 -8.17 21.36 -0.91
N GLY A 64 -8.18 22.69 -1.01
CA GLY A 64 -7.14 23.55 -0.45
C GLY A 64 -5.83 23.61 -1.25
N SER A 65 -5.76 22.99 -2.43
CA SER A 65 -4.60 23.08 -3.34
C SER A 65 -5.06 23.18 -4.79
N PRO A 66 -4.46 24.04 -5.63
CA PRO A 66 -4.81 24.13 -7.05
C PRO A 66 -4.27 22.95 -7.87
N SER A 67 -3.38 22.13 -7.32
CA SER A 67 -2.75 21.03 -8.05
C SER A 67 -3.72 19.85 -8.22
N PRO A 68 -3.95 19.36 -9.45
CA PRO A 68 -4.79 18.19 -9.68
C PRO A 68 -4.08 16.91 -9.24
N LEU A 69 -4.83 15.98 -8.63
CA LEU A 69 -4.31 14.66 -8.26
C LEU A 69 -4.45 13.65 -9.40
N LEU A 70 -5.47 13.81 -10.24
CA LEU A 70 -5.67 12.98 -11.42
C LEU A 70 -6.41 13.80 -12.48
N THR A 71 -5.88 13.80 -13.70
CA THR A 71 -6.58 14.33 -14.88
C THR A 71 -6.79 13.21 -15.88
N LEU A 72 -8.00 13.08 -16.42
CA LEU A 72 -8.32 12.26 -17.57
C LEU A 72 -8.61 13.22 -18.72
N ARG A 73 -7.83 13.19 -19.79
CA ARG A 73 -8.05 14.03 -20.96
C ARG A 73 -8.18 13.19 -22.21
N CYS A 74 -9.25 13.39 -22.96
CA CYS A 74 -9.36 12.76 -24.28
C CYS A 74 -8.49 13.48 -25.31
N ALA A 75 -7.59 12.74 -25.96
CA ALA A 75 -6.95 13.19 -27.19
C ALA A 75 -6.61 11.99 -28.09
N GLY A 76 -6.78 12.16 -29.40
CA GLY A 76 -6.42 11.13 -30.38
C GLY A 76 -7.13 9.78 -30.20
N GLY A 77 -8.35 9.76 -29.65
CA GLY A 77 -9.11 8.53 -29.39
C GLY A 77 -8.62 7.71 -28.18
N ALA A 78 -7.79 8.31 -27.33
CA ALA A 78 -7.30 7.72 -26.09
C ALA A 78 -7.50 8.69 -24.91
N LEU A 79 -7.62 8.13 -23.71
CA LEU A 79 -7.54 8.89 -22.47
C LEU A 79 -6.08 8.99 -22.04
N HIS A 80 -5.60 10.21 -21.95
CA HIS A 80 -4.34 10.55 -21.32
C HIS A 80 -4.60 10.84 -19.84
N LEU A 81 -4.05 9.99 -18.99
CA LEU A 81 -4.12 10.12 -17.54
C LEU A 81 -2.86 10.82 -17.07
N THR A 82 -2.99 11.85 -16.23
CA THR A 82 -1.85 12.47 -15.53
C THR A 82 -2.07 12.49 -14.04
N ALA A 83 -1.06 12.07 -13.27
CA ALA A 83 -1.10 11.96 -11.82
C ALA A 83 0.33 12.02 -11.24
N PRO A 84 0.52 12.35 -9.95
CA PRO A 84 1.82 12.28 -9.27
C PRO A 84 2.19 10.82 -8.91
N LEU A 85 2.14 9.92 -9.89
CA LEU A 85 2.43 8.50 -9.79
C LEU A 85 3.40 8.10 -10.90
N ASP A 86 4.21 7.08 -10.69
CA ASP A 86 5.19 6.63 -11.69
C ASP A 86 5.40 5.11 -11.63
N GLY A 87 5.81 4.54 -12.75
CA GLY A 87 6.05 3.11 -12.90
C GLY A 87 4.76 2.28 -12.97
N PRO A 88 4.78 1.00 -12.57
CA PRO A 88 3.58 0.18 -12.52
C PRO A 88 2.65 0.65 -11.40
N VAL A 89 1.44 1.05 -11.78
CA VAL A 89 0.38 1.51 -10.88
C VAL A 89 -0.74 0.48 -10.87
N ALA A 90 -1.06 -0.05 -9.68
CA ALA A 90 -2.22 -0.90 -9.49
C ALA A 90 -3.50 -0.05 -9.52
N LEU A 91 -4.38 -0.36 -10.46
CA LEU A 91 -5.73 0.17 -10.52
C LEU A 91 -6.66 -0.77 -9.77
N ARG A 92 -7.18 -0.33 -8.62
CA ARG A 92 -8.15 -1.11 -7.83
C ARG A 92 -9.55 -0.57 -8.02
N THR A 93 -10.47 -1.46 -8.35
CA THR A 93 -11.89 -1.18 -8.54
C THR A 93 -12.70 -2.29 -7.88
N SER A 94 -14.01 -2.09 -7.72
CA SER A 94 -14.89 -3.17 -7.25
C SER A 94 -14.99 -4.37 -8.21
N ALA A 95 -14.52 -4.22 -9.45
CA ALA A 95 -14.46 -5.30 -10.44
C ALA A 95 -13.14 -6.11 -10.37
N GLY A 96 -12.12 -5.63 -9.65
CA GLY A 96 -10.83 -6.29 -9.54
C GLY A 96 -9.65 -5.32 -9.54
N THR A 97 -8.45 -5.88 -9.63
CA THR A 97 -7.19 -5.12 -9.73
C THR A 97 -6.57 -5.31 -11.10
N ASP A 98 -6.27 -4.20 -11.77
CA ASP A 98 -5.52 -4.13 -13.02
C ASP A 98 -4.19 -3.41 -12.81
N GLN A 99 -3.37 -3.33 -13.87
CA GLN A 99 -2.14 -2.55 -13.89
C GLN A 99 -2.23 -1.48 -14.99
N ILE A 100 -1.80 -0.26 -14.68
CA ILE A 100 -1.56 0.82 -15.63
C ILE A 100 -0.12 1.27 -15.45
N ARG A 101 0.64 1.36 -16.54
CA ARG A 101 1.99 1.91 -16.46
C ARG A 101 1.92 3.42 -16.64
N PHE A 102 2.45 4.13 -15.65
CA PHE A 102 2.74 5.56 -15.73
C PHE A 102 4.23 5.74 -16.02
N ASP A 103 4.55 6.64 -16.94
CA ASP A 103 5.92 7.02 -17.26
C ASP A 103 6.00 8.56 -17.16
N GLY A 104 6.76 9.06 -16.18
CA GLY A 104 6.90 10.49 -15.94
C GLY A 104 5.60 11.17 -15.49
N GLY A 105 4.72 10.46 -14.76
CA GLY A 105 3.45 11.00 -14.31
C GLY A 105 2.31 10.89 -15.32
N ALA A 106 2.51 10.23 -16.47
CA ALA A 106 1.51 10.10 -17.51
C ALA A 106 1.27 8.65 -17.93
N ALA A 107 0.03 8.31 -18.26
CA ALA A 107 -0.35 7.05 -18.89
C ALA A 107 -1.31 7.31 -20.04
N THR A 108 -1.30 6.44 -21.06
CA THR A 108 -2.26 6.50 -22.17
C THR A 108 -3.07 5.22 -22.20
N VAL A 109 -4.39 5.35 -22.18
CA VAL A 109 -5.34 4.24 -22.17
C VAL A 109 -6.28 4.38 -23.37
N PRO A 110 -6.39 3.37 -24.25
CA PRO A 110 -7.34 3.42 -25.36
C PRO A 110 -8.77 3.68 -24.89
N SER A 111 -9.55 4.50 -25.62
CA SER A 111 -10.93 4.86 -25.22
C SER A 111 -11.88 3.68 -25.03
N ARG A 112 -11.61 2.54 -25.68
CA ARG A 112 -12.39 1.29 -25.58
C ARG A 112 -11.78 0.26 -24.63
N ASP A 113 -10.76 0.64 -23.84
CA ASP A 113 -10.16 -0.24 -22.86
C ASP A 113 -11.12 -0.48 -21.69
N LEU A 114 -11.31 -1.76 -21.35
CA LEU A 114 -12.21 -2.23 -20.28
C LEU A 114 -11.86 -1.62 -18.90
N ARG A 115 -10.60 -1.22 -18.67
CA ARG A 115 -10.18 -0.58 -17.42
C ARG A 115 -10.90 0.74 -17.18
N LEU A 116 -11.25 1.47 -18.24
CA LEU A 116 -12.02 2.72 -18.12
C LEU A 116 -13.44 2.46 -17.63
N ASP A 117 -14.09 1.41 -18.15
CA ASP A 117 -15.42 0.99 -17.68
C ASP A 117 -15.36 0.50 -16.23
N ARG A 118 -14.32 -0.25 -15.85
CA ARG A 118 -14.12 -0.70 -14.46
C ARG A 118 -13.97 0.47 -13.50
N ILE A 119 -13.36 1.59 -13.91
CA ILE A 119 -13.32 2.82 -13.11
C ILE A 119 -14.73 3.44 -13.02
N ALA A 120 -15.36 3.67 -14.17
CA ALA A 120 -16.65 4.37 -14.25
C ALA A 120 -17.79 3.65 -13.50
N PHE A 121 -17.74 2.32 -13.43
CA PHE A 121 -18.72 1.49 -12.73
C PHE A 121 -18.24 0.97 -11.37
N SER A 122 -17.09 1.42 -10.87
CA SER A 122 -16.64 1.01 -9.54
C SER A 122 -17.59 1.55 -8.46
N ARG A 123 -17.81 0.75 -7.40
CA ARG A 123 -18.76 1.09 -6.33
C ARG A 123 -18.21 2.19 -5.42
N GLY A 124 -18.53 3.43 -5.77
CA GLY A 124 -18.27 4.63 -4.95
C GLY A 124 -16.83 5.14 -4.99
N ARG A 125 -15.83 4.26 -5.09
CA ARG A 125 -14.41 4.64 -5.13
C ARG A 125 -13.57 3.71 -6.01
N PHE A 126 -12.39 4.17 -6.38
CA PHE A 126 -11.32 3.38 -6.98
C PHE A 126 -9.98 3.87 -6.43
N ALA A 127 -8.94 3.05 -6.55
CA ALA A 127 -7.60 3.42 -6.10
C ALA A 127 -6.55 3.27 -7.21
N LEU A 128 -5.56 4.14 -7.18
CA LEU A 128 -4.33 4.07 -7.97
C LEU A 128 -3.16 3.98 -7.00
N GLU A 129 -2.43 2.87 -7.01
CA GLU A 129 -1.37 2.57 -6.04
C GLU A 129 -0.07 2.26 -6.76
N SER A 130 0.97 3.06 -6.49
CA SER A 130 2.34 2.80 -6.94
C SER A 130 3.24 2.54 -5.72
N GLY A 131 4.50 2.18 -5.96
CA GLY A 131 5.51 2.11 -4.89
C GLY A 131 5.83 3.48 -4.25
N SER A 132 5.47 4.59 -4.90
CA SER A 132 5.79 5.96 -4.49
C SER A 132 4.59 6.75 -3.95
N GLY A 133 3.35 6.27 -4.12
CA GLY A 133 2.16 6.96 -3.66
C GLY A 133 0.87 6.18 -3.90
N ALA A 134 -0.22 6.65 -3.29
CA ALA A 134 -1.55 6.08 -3.48
C ALA A 134 -2.63 7.17 -3.52
N LEU A 135 -3.58 7.01 -4.42
CA LEU A 135 -4.79 7.85 -4.52
C LEU A 135 -6.01 6.95 -4.34
N THR A 136 -6.96 7.35 -3.51
CA THR A 136 -8.29 6.75 -3.38
C THR A 136 -9.32 7.82 -3.74
N LEU A 137 -9.92 7.70 -4.92
CA LEU A 137 -10.74 8.74 -5.53
C LEU A 137 -12.21 8.30 -5.61
N PRO A 138 -13.17 9.23 -5.45
CA PRO A 138 -14.58 8.93 -5.68
C PRO A 138 -14.86 8.66 -7.16
N VAL A 139 -15.80 7.77 -7.42
CA VAL A 139 -16.38 7.59 -8.76
C VAL A 139 -17.54 8.59 -8.93
N GLN A 140 -17.45 9.46 -9.93
CA GLN A 140 -18.44 10.50 -10.23
C GLN A 140 -18.69 10.63 -11.74
N SER A 141 -19.76 11.34 -12.11
CA SER A 141 -20.28 11.46 -13.48
C SER A 141 -19.27 12.00 -14.51
N GLU A 142 -18.35 12.85 -14.07
CA GLU A 142 -17.34 13.51 -14.87
C GLU A 142 -16.41 12.49 -15.55
N ILE A 143 -16.11 11.39 -14.85
CA ILE A 143 -15.29 10.29 -15.37
C ILE A 143 -16.02 9.60 -16.52
N GLY A 144 -17.28 9.21 -16.32
CA GLY A 144 -18.09 8.57 -17.35
C GLY A 144 -18.25 9.48 -18.56
N ARG A 145 -18.52 10.77 -18.32
CA ARG A 145 -18.66 11.76 -19.39
C ARG A 145 -17.41 11.87 -20.27
N VAL A 146 -16.22 12.03 -19.68
CA VAL A 146 -14.99 12.15 -20.48
C VAL A 146 -14.65 10.86 -21.23
N ILE A 147 -15.00 9.68 -20.68
CA ILE A 147 -14.82 8.39 -21.36
C ILE A 147 -15.73 8.30 -22.58
N GLU A 148 -17.02 8.59 -22.43
CA GLU A 148 -18.00 8.54 -23.52
C GLU A 148 -17.68 9.57 -24.61
N ASP A 149 -17.37 10.81 -24.24
CA ASP A 149 -16.95 11.85 -25.20
C ASP A 149 -15.69 11.45 -25.99
N CYS A 150 -14.85 10.57 -25.44
CA CYS A 150 -13.66 10.08 -26.13
C CYS A 150 -13.93 8.90 -27.07
N ARG A 151 -15.04 8.19 -26.86
CA ARG A 151 -15.47 7.07 -27.70
C ARG A 151 -16.14 7.55 -28.99
N GLY A 152 -16.77 8.73 -28.94
CA GLY A 152 -17.46 9.37 -30.08
C GLY A 152 -18.93 9.02 -30.13
#